data_AF-A0A6P0YML7-F1
#
_entry.id   AF-A0A6P0YML7-F1
#
_cell.length_a   1.000
_cell.length_b   1.000
_cell.length_c   1.000
_cell.angle_alpha   90.00
_cell.angle_beta   90.00
_cell.angle_gamma   90.00
#
_symmetry.space_group_name_H-M   'P 1'
#
loop_
_entity.id
_entity.type
_entity.pdbx_description
1 polymer ?
#
loop_
_entity_poly.entity_id
_entity_poly.type
_entity_poly.pdbx_seq_one_letter_code
_entity_poly.pdbx_strand_id
1 'polypeptide(L)'
;MEFNYYLKELEKNLEKGSERTHYPALKNMIESAMLGINANIEETGNQAGIPDFTVRKNNNLLGYIEAKKIGESLEKVSSTDQLKRYLESAVGENFILTNYLDFRWYKEGKLKLETNLGKVKNQSIIPSENLEKTAELIESFLEYQEKVISNYNDLAEQMAAQTKVIRYSLSEALKIENETGELTSLKQVFQELLLPDLDNNRFADMYAQTITY
;
A
#
# COMPACT_ATOMS: atom_id res chain seq x y z
N MET A 1 22.74 1.34 2.54
CA MET A 1 21.80 2.44 2.90
C MET A 1 22.13 2.97 4.30
N GLU A 2 22.06 4.29 4.53
CA GLU A 2 22.33 4.91 5.84
C GLU A 2 21.04 5.49 6.45
N PHE A 3 20.68 5.09 7.67
CA PHE A 3 19.41 5.49 8.32
C PHE A 3 19.53 6.69 9.27
N ASN A 4 20.74 7.18 9.52
CA ASN A 4 20.99 8.24 10.51
C ASN A 4 20.18 9.51 10.28
N TYR A 5 20.06 9.95 9.03
CA TYR A 5 19.27 11.12 8.67
C TYR A 5 17.77 10.85 8.84
N TYR A 6 17.32 9.69 8.39
CA TYR A 6 15.92 9.26 8.50
C TYR A 6 15.44 9.26 9.97
N LEU A 7 16.20 8.62 10.87
CA LEU A 7 15.86 8.56 12.29
C LEU A 7 15.81 9.95 12.94
N LYS A 8 16.74 10.85 12.59
CA LYS A 8 16.73 12.24 13.06
C LYS A 8 15.50 13.02 12.58
N GLU A 9 15.04 12.81 11.35
CA GLU A 9 13.81 13.45 10.85
C GLU A 9 12.56 12.93 11.57
N LEU A 10 12.53 11.64 11.94
CA LEU A 10 11.44 11.09 12.75
C LEU A 10 11.38 11.71 14.15
N GLU A 11 12.54 11.88 14.81
CA GLU A 11 12.61 12.45 16.17
C GLU A 11 12.00 13.85 16.28
N LYS A 12 12.10 14.67 15.23
CA LYS A 12 11.55 16.05 15.23
C LYS A 12 10.05 16.11 15.52
N ASN A 13 9.31 15.06 15.20
CA ASN A 13 7.85 15.02 15.33
C ASN A 13 7.36 13.82 16.17
N LEU A 14 8.21 13.23 17.02
CA LEU A 14 7.91 11.98 17.72
C LEU A 14 6.68 12.04 18.65
N GLU A 15 6.49 13.15 19.37
CA GLU A 15 5.40 13.28 20.36
C GLU A 15 4.07 13.73 19.77
N LYS A 16 4.11 14.61 18.77
CA LYS A 16 2.93 15.31 18.23
C LYS A 16 2.61 14.94 16.78
N GLY A 17 3.46 14.13 16.15
CA GLY A 17 3.28 13.68 14.79
C GLY A 17 2.05 12.78 14.64
N SER A 18 1.29 13.03 13.58
CA SER A 18 0.36 12.05 13.05
C SER A 18 1.11 11.04 12.17
N GLU A 19 0.40 10.01 11.71
CA GLU A 19 0.92 9.08 10.71
C GLU A 19 1.52 9.83 9.51
N ARG A 20 0.77 10.75 8.90
CA ARG A 20 1.21 11.49 7.70
C ARG A 20 2.36 12.47 7.95
N THR A 21 2.61 12.88 9.20
CA THR A 21 3.71 13.82 9.52
C THR A 21 5.08 13.26 9.13
N HIS A 22 5.24 11.94 9.12
CA HIS A 22 6.51 11.27 8.80
C HIS A 22 6.62 10.83 7.33
N TYR A 23 5.60 11.08 6.50
CA TYR A 23 5.62 10.71 5.07
C TYR A 23 6.82 11.29 4.32
N PRO A 24 7.21 12.58 4.50
CA PRO A 24 8.37 13.12 3.80
C PRO A 24 9.68 12.39 4.14
N ALA A 25 9.85 11.98 5.40
CA ALA A 25 11.04 11.25 5.83
C ALA A 25 11.10 9.85 5.17
N LEU A 26 9.97 9.13 5.17
CA LEU A 26 9.88 7.81 4.52
C LEU A 26 10.09 7.90 3.01
N LYS A 27 9.43 8.86 2.35
CA LYS A 27 9.61 9.14 0.92
C LYS A 27 11.07 9.37 0.56
N ASN A 28 11.74 10.27 1.28
CA ASN A 28 13.14 10.59 1.02
C ASN A 28 14.08 9.39 1.25
N MET A 29 13.81 8.57 2.27
CA MET A 29 14.58 7.35 2.52
C MET A 29 14.43 6.34 1.38
N ILE A 30 13.21 6.11 0.89
CA ILE A 30 12.96 5.18 -0.22
C ILE A 30 13.53 5.70 -1.54
N GLU A 31 13.37 6.98 -1.87
CA GLU A 31 13.87 7.55 -3.13
C GLU A 31 15.40 7.67 -3.17
N SER A 32 16.05 7.81 -2.02
CA SER A 32 17.52 7.85 -1.95
C SER A 32 18.18 6.47 -1.95
N ALA A 33 17.39 5.40 -1.81
CA ALA A 33 17.87 4.02 -1.77
C ALA A 33 18.54 3.56 -3.06
N MET A 34 17.97 3.94 -4.20
CA MET A 34 18.41 3.50 -5.52
C MET A 34 18.02 4.54 -6.57
N LEU A 35 18.90 4.73 -7.57
CA LEU A 35 18.64 5.68 -8.66
C LEU A 35 17.37 5.28 -9.45
N GLY A 36 16.55 6.28 -9.74
CA GLY A 36 15.33 6.11 -10.55
C GLY A 36 14.11 5.63 -9.76
N ILE A 37 14.22 5.48 -8.43
CA ILE A 37 13.09 5.22 -7.54
C ILE A 37 12.32 6.52 -7.29
N ASN A 38 10.99 6.41 -7.35
CA ASN A 38 10.06 7.45 -6.97
C ASN A 38 8.96 6.85 -6.08
N ALA A 39 8.69 7.48 -4.94
CA ALA A 39 7.66 7.06 -4.00
C ALA A 39 6.58 8.16 -3.93
N ASN A 40 5.43 7.91 -4.54
CA ASN A 40 4.32 8.86 -4.56
C ASN A 40 3.43 8.65 -3.34
N ILE A 41 3.06 9.73 -2.69
CA ILE A 41 2.10 9.73 -1.58
C ILE A 41 0.70 9.81 -2.18
N GLU A 42 -0.17 8.87 -1.85
CA GLU A 42 -1.56 8.85 -2.30
C GLU A 42 -2.39 9.79 -1.41
N GLU A 43 -2.92 10.89 -1.97
CA GLU A 43 -3.65 11.90 -1.20
C GLU A 43 -4.88 11.33 -0.50
N THR A 44 -5.62 10.45 -1.21
CA THR A 44 -6.82 9.75 -0.76
C THR A 44 -6.55 8.32 -0.30
N GLY A 45 -5.31 7.99 0.09
CA GLY A 45 -4.93 6.69 0.64
C GLY A 45 -5.98 6.16 1.63
N ASN A 46 -6.23 4.85 1.60
CA ASN A 46 -7.32 4.16 2.32
C ASN A 46 -8.76 4.43 1.82
N GLN A 47 -9.11 5.61 1.29
CA GLN A 47 -10.46 5.91 0.78
C GLN A 47 -10.71 5.35 -0.63
N ALA A 48 -9.69 5.34 -1.49
CA ALA A 48 -9.74 4.72 -2.82
C ALA A 48 -9.28 3.25 -2.81
N GLY A 49 -9.04 2.69 -1.63
CA GLY A 49 -8.57 1.32 -1.49
C GLY A 49 -7.17 1.03 -2.03
N ILE A 50 -6.33 2.06 -2.08
CA ILE A 50 -4.91 2.01 -2.43
C ILE A 50 -4.10 2.35 -1.16
N PRO A 51 -2.94 1.70 -0.93
CA PRO A 51 -2.06 2.04 0.20
C PRO A 51 -1.52 3.47 0.15
N ASP A 52 -0.93 3.92 1.27
CA ASP A 52 -0.40 5.29 1.41
C ASP A 52 0.65 5.70 0.37
N PHE A 53 1.48 4.77 -0.08
CA PHE A 53 2.53 5.02 -1.06
C PHE A 53 2.49 4.04 -2.23
N THR A 54 2.69 4.59 -3.43
CA THR A 54 3.01 3.83 -4.64
C THR A 54 4.48 4.03 -4.98
N VAL A 55 5.26 2.95 -5.06
CA VAL A 55 6.70 3.00 -5.39
C VAL A 55 6.92 2.53 -6.82
N ARG A 56 7.68 3.32 -7.58
CA ARG A 56 7.99 3.08 -8.98
C ARG A 56 9.48 3.19 -9.26
N LYS A 57 9.95 2.46 -10.27
CA LYS A 57 11.29 2.63 -10.87
C LYS A 57 11.16 2.94 -12.34
N ASN A 58 11.60 4.11 -12.76
CA ASN A 58 11.46 4.57 -14.16
C ASN A 58 10.03 4.38 -14.71
N ASN A 59 9.03 4.81 -13.92
CA ASN A 59 7.58 4.65 -14.14
C ASN A 59 7.00 3.23 -13.98
N ASN A 60 7.82 2.17 -13.95
CA ASN A 60 7.33 0.82 -13.68
C ASN A 60 6.93 0.68 -12.22
N LEU A 61 5.75 0.12 -11.96
CA LEU A 61 5.30 -0.18 -10.59
C LEU A 61 6.23 -1.22 -9.97
N LEU A 62 6.73 -0.94 -8.77
CA LEU A 62 7.48 -1.92 -7.98
C LEU A 62 6.65 -2.51 -6.87
N GLY A 63 5.82 -1.70 -6.22
CA GLY A 63 5.05 -2.14 -5.08
C GLY A 63 4.48 -0.97 -4.30
N TYR A 64 3.95 -1.31 -3.13
CA TYR A 64 3.21 -0.35 -2.29
C TYR A 64 3.75 -0.34 -0.86
N ILE A 65 3.55 0.78 -0.17
CA ILE A 65 3.86 0.90 1.27
C ILE A 65 2.63 1.44 1.99
N GLU A 66 2.21 0.75 3.04
CA GLU A 66 1.26 1.26 4.02
C GLU A 66 2.03 1.69 5.28
N ALA A 67 1.80 2.92 5.71
CA ALA A 67 2.45 3.49 6.88
C ALA A 67 1.46 3.61 8.04
N LYS A 68 1.93 3.36 9.25
CA LYS A 68 1.18 3.53 10.49
C LYS A 68 1.91 4.45 11.44
N LYS A 69 1.21 4.96 12.44
CA LYS A 69 1.82 5.84 13.44
C LYS A 69 2.95 5.12 14.19
N ILE A 70 4.03 5.85 14.50
CA ILE A 70 5.16 5.35 15.31
C ILE A 70 4.64 4.73 16.61
N GLY A 71 5.09 3.50 16.90
CA GLY A 71 4.73 2.76 18.09
C GLY A 71 3.48 1.88 17.96
N GLU A 72 2.77 1.94 16.83
CA GLU A 72 1.70 0.98 16.56
C GLU A 72 2.23 -0.43 16.32
N SER A 73 1.53 -1.43 16.86
CA SER A 73 1.89 -2.83 16.69
C SER A 73 1.51 -3.32 15.30
N LEU A 74 2.51 -3.55 14.45
CA LEU A 74 2.31 -4.06 13.09
C LEU A 74 1.68 -5.46 13.05
N GLU A 75 1.88 -6.27 14.10
CA GLU A 75 1.22 -7.57 14.25
C GLU A 75 -0.29 -7.45 14.30
N LYS A 76 -0.80 -6.53 15.14
CA LYS A 76 -2.24 -6.27 15.23
C LYS A 76 -2.78 -5.68 13.93
N VAL A 77 -2.05 -4.71 13.35
CA VAL A 77 -2.44 -4.07 12.08
C VAL A 77 -2.53 -5.08 10.94
N SER A 78 -1.58 -6.01 10.85
CA SER A 78 -1.56 -7.05 9.80
C SER A 78 -2.77 -8.01 9.84
N SER A 79 -3.46 -8.07 10.98
CA SER A 79 -4.66 -8.91 11.16
C SER A 79 -5.97 -8.22 10.80
N THR A 80 -5.94 -6.92 10.48
CA THR A 80 -7.13 -6.15 10.08
C THR A 80 -7.65 -6.58 8.71
N ASP A 81 -8.96 -6.44 8.49
CA ASP A 81 -9.58 -6.84 7.21
C ASP A 81 -9.05 -6.02 6.04
N GLN A 82 -8.70 -4.75 6.28
CA GLN A 82 -8.07 -3.91 5.27
C GLN A 82 -6.73 -4.49 4.80
N LEU A 83 -5.83 -4.81 5.73
CA LEU A 83 -4.51 -5.34 5.39
C LEU A 83 -4.60 -6.74 4.76
N LYS A 84 -5.46 -7.61 5.29
CA LYS A 84 -5.70 -8.93 4.67
C LYS A 84 -6.08 -8.79 3.20
N ARG A 85 -6.99 -7.88 2.89
CA ARG A 85 -7.42 -7.64 1.51
C ARG A 85 -6.31 -7.08 0.63
N TYR A 86 -5.44 -6.20 1.14
CA TYR A 86 -4.26 -5.76 0.39
C TYR A 86 -3.36 -6.95 0.05
N LEU A 87 -3.04 -7.78 1.05
CA LEU A 87 -2.21 -8.97 0.88
C LEU A 87 -2.81 -10.02 -0.08
N GLU A 88 -4.13 -10.09 -0.18
CA GLU A 88 -4.87 -11.01 -1.09
C GLU A 88 -5.14 -10.44 -2.50
N SER A 89 -4.70 -9.22 -2.77
CA SER A 89 -4.89 -8.49 -4.03
C SER A 89 -3.56 -8.23 -4.74
N ALA A 90 -3.58 -7.58 -5.91
CA ALA A 90 -2.35 -7.22 -6.63
C ALA A 90 -1.41 -6.31 -5.82
N VAL A 91 -1.93 -5.60 -4.81
CA VAL A 91 -1.10 -4.84 -3.86
C VAL A 91 -0.11 -5.74 -3.12
N GLY A 92 -0.53 -6.96 -2.75
CA GLY A 92 0.26 -7.91 -1.98
C GLY A 92 1.39 -8.60 -2.74
N GLU A 93 1.52 -8.38 -4.05
CA GLU A 93 2.62 -8.93 -4.86
C GLU A 93 3.98 -8.46 -4.33
N ASN A 94 4.08 -7.18 -3.97
CA ASN A 94 5.25 -6.58 -3.33
C ASN A 94 4.83 -5.41 -2.44
N PHE A 95 4.84 -5.61 -1.13
CA PHE A 95 4.20 -4.70 -0.17
C PHE A 95 5.03 -4.54 1.10
N ILE A 96 5.14 -3.32 1.60
CA ILE A 96 5.71 -3.03 2.92
C ILE A 96 4.63 -2.47 3.84
N LEU A 97 4.56 -3.01 5.06
CA LEU A 97 3.86 -2.40 6.18
C LEU A 97 4.92 -1.85 7.16
N THR A 98 4.78 -0.59 7.56
CA THR A 98 5.73 0.05 8.49
C THR A 98 5.05 0.97 9.49
N ASN A 99 5.64 1.12 10.68
CA ASN A 99 5.33 2.20 11.63
C ASN A 99 6.51 3.19 11.72
N TYR A 100 7.30 3.29 10.65
CA TYR A 100 8.58 4.02 10.53
C TYR A 100 9.79 3.44 11.27
N LEU A 101 9.59 2.56 12.24
CA LEU A 101 10.69 1.89 12.96
C LEU A 101 10.73 0.39 12.66
N ASP A 102 9.57 -0.25 12.73
CA ASP A 102 9.35 -1.62 12.32
C ASP A 102 8.99 -1.68 10.84
N PHE A 103 9.52 -2.67 10.14
CA PHE A 103 9.23 -2.93 8.73
C PHE A 103 8.90 -4.39 8.55
N ARG A 104 7.79 -4.66 7.87
CA ARG A 104 7.37 -6.00 7.43
C ARG A 104 7.23 -5.99 5.92
N TRP A 105 8.01 -6.82 5.25
CA TRP A 105 7.94 -7.00 3.81
C TRP A 105 7.15 -8.25 3.46
N TYR A 106 6.15 -8.07 2.61
CA TYR A 106 5.32 -9.11 2.06
C TYR A 106 5.57 -9.23 0.56
N LYS A 107 5.64 -10.47 0.08
CA LYS A 107 5.73 -10.80 -1.33
C LYS A 107 4.77 -11.93 -1.63
N GLU A 108 3.95 -11.78 -2.66
CA GLU A 108 2.85 -12.69 -3.00
C GLU A 108 1.94 -12.95 -1.77
N GLY A 109 1.59 -11.89 -1.04
CA GLY A 109 0.75 -11.92 0.16
C GLY A 109 1.39 -12.57 1.39
N LYS A 110 2.65 -13.03 1.31
CA LYS A 110 3.33 -13.75 2.39
C LYS A 110 4.44 -12.91 3.00
N LEU A 111 4.49 -12.84 4.33
CA LEU A 111 5.59 -12.21 5.06
C LEU A 111 6.91 -12.89 4.70
N LYS A 112 7.87 -12.11 4.20
CA LYS A 112 9.22 -12.58 3.83
C LYS A 112 10.27 -12.18 4.86
N LEU A 113 10.20 -10.92 5.31
CA LEU A 113 11.17 -10.37 6.25
C LEU A 113 10.51 -9.37 7.18
N GLU A 114 10.95 -9.38 8.43
CA GLU A 114 10.58 -8.40 9.45
C GLU A 114 11.85 -7.89 10.12
N THR A 115 11.92 -6.59 10.34
CA THR A 115 13.10 -5.89 10.86
C THR A 115 12.70 -4.65 11.63
N ASN A 116 13.64 -4.10 12.39
CA ASN A 116 13.45 -2.94 13.24
C ASN A 116 14.68 -2.02 13.16
N LEU A 117 14.46 -0.73 12.91
CA LEU A 117 15.48 0.31 12.89
C LEU A 117 15.81 0.87 14.27
N GLY A 118 14.94 0.67 15.25
CA GLY A 118 15.15 1.16 16.60
C GLY A 118 13.87 1.21 17.42
N LYS A 119 13.99 1.74 18.64
CA LYS A 119 12.87 1.88 19.56
C LYS A 119 12.84 3.25 20.19
N VAL A 120 11.63 3.73 20.45
CA VAL A 120 11.44 4.97 21.21
C VAL A 120 11.74 4.70 22.68
N LYS A 121 12.65 5.49 23.27
CA LYS A 121 12.95 5.51 24.71
C LYS A 121 13.19 6.96 25.13
N ASN A 122 12.47 7.42 26.16
CA ASN A 122 12.61 8.77 26.72
C ASN A 122 12.54 9.88 25.65
N GLN A 123 11.58 9.80 24.72
CA GLN A 123 11.37 10.78 23.62
C GLN A 123 12.51 10.85 22.59
N SER A 124 13.40 9.87 22.58
CA SER A 124 14.42 9.71 21.54
C SER A 124 14.33 8.33 20.91
N ILE A 125 14.83 8.20 19.68
CA ILE A 125 14.93 6.92 18.99
C ILE A 125 16.31 6.35 19.28
N ILE A 126 16.33 5.16 19.88
CA ILE A 126 17.56 4.39 20.05
C ILE A 126 17.67 3.45 18.85
N PRO A 127 18.66 3.63 17.96
CA PRO A 127 18.84 2.75 16.81
C PRO A 127 19.05 1.29 17.24
N SER A 128 18.55 0.38 16.41
CA SER A 128 18.82 -1.05 16.52
C SER A 128 20.24 -1.37 16.08
N GLU A 129 20.79 -2.48 16.56
CA GLU A 129 22.10 -2.97 16.12
C GLU A 129 22.06 -3.53 14.69
N ASN A 130 20.89 -3.99 14.22
CA ASN A 130 20.73 -4.68 12.94
C ASN A 130 20.14 -3.79 11.83
N LEU A 131 20.68 -2.58 11.64
CA LEU A 131 20.23 -1.67 10.58
C LEU A 131 20.41 -2.26 9.17
N GLU A 132 21.43 -3.09 8.98
CA GLU A 132 21.76 -3.77 7.73
C GLU A 132 20.61 -4.64 7.22
N LYS A 133 19.89 -5.34 8.10
CA LYS A 133 18.72 -6.14 7.71
C LYS A 133 17.58 -5.30 7.15
N THR A 134 17.42 -4.07 7.64
CA THR A 134 16.44 -3.14 7.08
C THR A 134 16.87 -2.62 5.73
N ALA A 135 18.17 -2.37 5.53
CA ALA A 135 18.70 -2.04 4.21
C ALA A 135 18.42 -3.19 3.22
N GLU A 136 18.74 -4.44 3.59
CA GLU A 136 18.48 -5.63 2.78
C GLU A 136 16.99 -5.79 2.43
N LEU A 137 16.10 -5.56 3.41
CA LEU A 137 14.65 -5.60 3.18
C LEU A 137 14.23 -4.58 2.12
N ILE A 138 14.65 -3.33 2.26
CA ILE A 138 14.26 -2.26 1.35
C ILE A 138 14.88 -2.50 -0.03
N GLU A 139 16.14 -2.89 -0.09
CA GLU A 139 16.81 -3.25 -1.35
C GLU A 139 16.08 -4.40 -2.04
N SER A 140 15.71 -5.46 -1.32
CA SER A 140 14.93 -6.59 -1.86
C SER A 140 13.55 -6.17 -2.38
N PHE A 141 12.88 -5.26 -1.69
CA PHE A 141 11.62 -4.68 -2.15
C PHE A 141 11.81 -3.86 -3.44
N LEU A 142 12.89 -3.08 -3.55
CA LEU A 142 13.18 -2.22 -4.70
C LEU A 142 13.75 -2.97 -5.90
N GLU A 143 14.37 -4.12 -5.67
CA GLU A 143 14.86 -5.04 -6.70
C GLU A 143 13.79 -6.03 -7.19
N TYR A 144 12.58 -5.97 -6.63
CA TYR A 144 11.48 -6.78 -7.10
C TYR A 144 11.27 -6.57 -8.60
N GLN A 145 11.30 -7.68 -9.33
CA GLN A 145 10.91 -7.75 -10.73
C GLN A 145 9.57 -8.47 -10.78
N GLU A 146 8.60 -7.87 -11.45
CA GLU A 146 7.35 -8.56 -11.76
C GLU A 146 7.67 -9.87 -12.49
N LYS A 147 6.91 -10.93 -12.16
CA LYS A 147 6.92 -12.15 -12.96
C LYS A 147 6.54 -11.76 -14.39
N VAL A 148 7.38 -12.13 -15.35
CA VAL A 148 6.99 -12.06 -16.76
C VAL A 148 5.77 -12.97 -16.93
N ILE A 149 4.64 -12.40 -17.32
CA ILE A 149 3.45 -13.17 -17.66
C ILE A 149 3.80 -14.05 -18.86
N SER A 150 4.04 -15.31 -18.58
CA SER A 150 4.63 -16.24 -19.54
C SER A 150 3.61 -17.21 -20.11
N ASN A 151 2.45 -17.33 -19.46
CA ASN A 151 1.39 -18.27 -19.83
C ASN A 151 0.00 -17.76 -19.38
N TYR A 152 -1.05 -18.45 -19.84
CA TYR A 152 -2.45 -18.09 -19.58
C TYR A 152 -2.86 -18.15 -18.10
N ASN A 153 -2.24 -19.05 -17.31
CA ASN A 153 -2.55 -19.15 -15.88
C ASN A 153 -1.99 -17.95 -15.13
N ASP A 154 -0.75 -17.55 -15.43
CA ASP A 154 -0.12 -16.34 -14.85
C ASP A 154 -0.98 -15.10 -15.16
N LEU A 155 -1.46 -14.98 -16.40
CA LEU A 155 -2.31 -13.87 -16.82
C LEU A 155 -3.63 -13.87 -16.04
N ALA A 156 -4.31 -15.02 -15.94
CA ALA A 156 -5.58 -15.15 -15.23
C ALA A 156 -5.43 -14.82 -13.73
N GLU A 157 -4.33 -15.22 -13.10
CA GLU A 157 -4.04 -14.91 -11.70
C GLU A 157 -3.86 -13.40 -11.49
N GLN A 158 -3.09 -12.74 -12.37
CA GLN A 158 -2.90 -11.29 -12.32
C GLN A 158 -4.19 -10.52 -12.60
N MET A 159 -4.98 -10.95 -13.58
CA MET A 159 -6.30 -10.36 -13.86
C MET A 159 -7.22 -10.46 -12.63
N ALA A 160 -7.32 -11.64 -12.02
CA ALA A 160 -8.13 -11.83 -10.81
C ALA A 160 -7.64 -10.95 -9.64
N ALA A 161 -6.33 -10.82 -9.46
CA ALA A 161 -5.74 -9.96 -8.44
C ALA A 161 -6.08 -8.48 -8.66
N GLN A 162 -5.99 -7.99 -9.91
CA GLN A 162 -6.34 -6.62 -10.28
C GLN A 162 -7.84 -6.34 -10.19
N THR A 163 -8.69 -7.28 -10.63
CA THR A 163 -10.15 -7.15 -10.49
C THR A 163 -10.54 -6.94 -9.02
N LYS A 164 -9.91 -7.66 -8.08
CA LYS A 164 -10.16 -7.48 -6.64
C LYS A 164 -9.81 -6.07 -6.15
N VAL A 165 -8.71 -5.49 -6.63
CA VAL A 165 -8.30 -4.11 -6.28
C VAL A 165 -9.35 -3.14 -6.78
N ILE A 166 -9.68 -3.18 -8.07
CA ILE A 166 -10.61 -2.23 -8.68
C ILE A 166 -11.99 -2.33 -8.03
N ARG A 167 -12.50 -3.56 -7.83
CA ARG A 167 -13.77 -3.77 -7.14
C ARG A 167 -13.79 -3.08 -5.78
N TYR A 168 -12.74 -3.24 -4.99
CA TYR A 168 -12.69 -2.59 -3.69
C TYR A 168 -12.62 -1.08 -3.80
N SER A 169 -11.76 -0.54 -4.66
CA SER A 169 -11.65 0.91 -4.88
C SER A 169 -12.99 1.53 -5.23
N LEU A 170 -13.76 0.89 -6.12
CA LEU A 170 -15.10 1.32 -6.50
C LEU A 170 -16.08 1.22 -5.31
N SER A 171 -16.04 0.12 -4.55
CA SER A 171 -16.90 -0.06 -3.38
C SER A 171 -16.65 1.00 -2.30
N GLU A 172 -15.40 1.37 -2.02
CA GLU A 172 -15.10 2.41 -1.03
C GLU A 172 -15.45 3.80 -1.55
N ALA A 173 -15.14 4.09 -2.81
CA ALA A 173 -15.52 5.35 -3.44
C ALA A 173 -17.03 5.57 -3.37
N LEU A 174 -17.84 4.56 -3.72
CA LEU A 174 -19.32 4.61 -3.67
C LEU A 174 -19.91 4.74 -2.26
N LYS A 175 -19.15 4.49 -1.19
CA LYS A 175 -19.61 4.74 0.19
C LYS A 175 -19.42 6.20 0.61
N ILE A 176 -18.46 6.88 -0.02
CA ILE A 176 -18.05 8.24 0.34
C ILE A 176 -18.69 9.26 -0.61
N GLU A 177 -18.86 8.87 -1.86
CA GLU A 177 -19.41 9.72 -2.92
C GLU A 177 -20.89 10.04 -2.66
N ASN A 178 -21.30 11.26 -3.00
CA ASN A 178 -22.68 11.72 -2.86
C ASN A 178 -23.55 11.25 -4.05
N GLU A 179 -24.87 11.47 -3.95
CA GLU A 179 -25.84 11.00 -4.95
C GLU A 179 -25.61 11.57 -6.37
N THR A 180 -24.91 12.70 -6.48
CA THR A 180 -24.60 13.37 -7.76
C THR A 180 -23.18 13.11 -8.26
N GLY A 181 -22.41 12.27 -7.57
CA GLY A 181 -21.05 11.93 -8.00
C GLY A 181 -21.06 11.08 -9.26
N GLU A 182 -19.94 11.08 -9.98
CA GLU A 182 -19.83 10.44 -11.29
C GLU A 182 -20.08 8.94 -11.21
N LEU A 183 -19.55 8.28 -10.17
CA LEU A 183 -19.62 6.83 -9.99
C LEU A 183 -21.05 6.38 -9.62
N THR A 184 -21.70 7.17 -8.76
CA THR A 184 -23.09 6.98 -8.35
C THR A 184 -24.05 7.24 -9.51
N SER A 185 -23.81 8.30 -10.30
CA SER A 185 -24.59 8.60 -11.50
C SER A 185 -24.46 7.49 -12.54
N LEU A 186 -23.24 7.00 -12.76
CA LEU A 186 -22.99 5.88 -13.67
C LEU A 186 -23.74 4.63 -13.22
N LYS A 187 -23.72 4.29 -11.92
CA LYS A 187 -24.50 3.18 -11.38
C LYS A 187 -26.00 3.36 -11.62
N GLN A 188 -26.55 4.57 -11.43
CA GLN A 188 -27.97 4.85 -11.66
C GLN A 188 -28.36 4.60 -13.13
N VAL A 189 -27.52 4.99 -14.08
CA VAL A 189 -27.74 4.68 -15.51
C VAL A 189 -27.81 3.16 -15.74
N PHE A 190 -26.94 2.38 -15.10
CA PHE A 190 -27.00 0.91 -15.16
C PHE A 190 -28.27 0.35 -14.51
N GLN A 191 -28.73 0.94 -13.40
CA GLN A 191 -29.98 0.55 -12.74
C GLN A 191 -31.19 0.78 -13.66
N GLU A 192 -31.24 1.93 -14.32
CA GLU A 192 -32.34 2.31 -15.20
C GLU A 192 -32.39 1.47 -16.48
N LEU A 193 -31.23 1.20 -17.09
CA LEU A 193 -31.16 0.58 -18.41
C LEU A 193 -31.05 -0.94 -18.40
N LEU A 194 -30.43 -1.52 -17.36
CA LEU A 194 -30.00 -2.92 -17.40
C LEU A 194 -30.46 -3.73 -16.18
N LEU A 195 -30.24 -3.23 -14.96
CA LEU A 195 -30.39 -4.01 -13.72
C LEU A 195 -31.01 -3.17 -12.58
N PRO A 196 -32.35 -3.12 -12.47
CA PRO A 196 -33.04 -2.25 -11.49
C PRO A 196 -32.63 -2.43 -10.03
N ASP A 197 -32.27 -3.66 -9.62
CA ASP A 197 -31.88 -4.00 -8.24
C ASP A 197 -30.35 -3.98 -8.01
N LEU A 198 -29.61 -3.20 -8.79
CA LEU A 198 -28.15 -3.15 -8.72
C LEU A 198 -27.64 -2.32 -7.54
N ASP A 199 -27.24 -2.98 -6.46
CA ASP A 199 -26.60 -2.33 -5.31
C ASP A 199 -25.13 -1.94 -5.56
N ASN A 200 -24.51 -1.18 -4.63
CA ASN A 200 -23.13 -0.72 -4.75
C ASN A 200 -22.11 -1.86 -4.87
N ASN A 201 -22.30 -2.97 -4.15
CA ASN A 201 -21.37 -4.09 -4.16
C ASN A 201 -21.45 -4.84 -5.49
N ARG A 202 -22.66 -5.10 -5.97
CA ARG A 202 -22.91 -5.74 -7.26
C ARG A 202 -22.45 -4.88 -8.42
N PHE A 203 -22.67 -3.56 -8.37
CA PHE A 203 -22.16 -2.64 -9.38
C PHE A 203 -20.63 -2.66 -9.41
N ALA A 204 -19.97 -2.52 -8.25
CA ALA A 204 -18.50 -2.54 -8.18
C ALA A 204 -17.91 -3.86 -8.68
N ASP A 205 -18.51 -5.00 -8.33
CA ASP A 205 -18.08 -6.33 -8.79
C ASP A 205 -18.24 -6.50 -10.29
N MET A 206 -19.43 -6.19 -10.83
CA MET A 206 -19.72 -6.28 -12.26
C MET A 206 -18.82 -5.34 -13.07
N TYR A 207 -18.68 -4.09 -12.65
CA TYR A 207 -17.87 -3.10 -13.35
C TYR A 207 -16.40 -3.50 -13.38
N ALA A 208 -15.84 -3.93 -12.24
CA ALA A 208 -14.46 -4.40 -12.15
C ALA A 208 -14.21 -5.64 -13.03
N GLN A 209 -15.15 -6.58 -13.08
CA GLN A 209 -15.05 -7.74 -13.97
C GLN A 209 -15.07 -7.30 -15.44
N THR A 210 -15.98 -6.41 -15.83
CA THR A 210 -16.17 -5.95 -17.22
C THR A 210 -14.94 -5.24 -17.79
N ILE A 211 -14.22 -4.46 -16.98
CA ILE A 211 -13.00 -3.80 -17.46
C ILE A 211 -11.78 -4.73 -17.45
N THR A 212 -11.85 -5.83 -16.71
CA THR A 212 -10.72 -6.76 -16.61
C THR A 212 -10.81 -7.86 -17.67
N TYR A 213 -12.01 -8.41 -17.95
CA TYR A 213 -12.25 -9.55 -18.83
C TYR A 213 -13.04 -9.17 -20.08
#